data_AF-J9K8F0-F1
#
_entry.id   AF-J9K8F0-F1
#
_cell.length_a   1.000
_cell.length_b   1.000
_cell.length_c   1.000
_cell.angle_alpha   90.00
_cell.angle_beta   90.00
_cell.angle_gamma   90.00
#
_symmetry.space_group_name_H-M   'P 1'
#
loop_
_entity.id
_entity.type
_entity.pdbx_description
1 polymer ?
#
loop_
_entity_poly.entity_id
_entity_poly.type
_entity_poly.pdbx_seq_one_letter_code
_entity_poly.pdbx_strand_id
1 'polypeptide(L)'
;MESTEGKNNMPKDSQIIVSMMEDLGIVEYDQQVLNHFLEFNYRYTTQLLEDAKALSNSAKKKNVDADDVKLAIQMVQDGVFPGPPPRKVLTTAAIEVNKMPLPPQRHASQLRISHDSPNSVKTKYRLRYESPVCSGENMPKDNKTTAAEMLAESRRL
;
A
#
# COMPACT_ATOMS: atom_id res chain seq x y z
N MET A 1 -8.53 -33.81 -19.06
CA MET A 1 -9.26 -34.17 -17.83
C MET A 1 -8.20 -34.33 -16.75
N GLU A 2 -7.85 -33.25 -16.09
CA GLU A 2 -6.79 -33.21 -15.08
C GLU A 2 -7.38 -33.57 -13.71
N SER A 3 -6.63 -34.37 -12.97
CA SER A 3 -7.07 -35.22 -11.87
C SER A 3 -7.59 -34.48 -10.64
N THR A 4 -8.80 -34.84 -10.21
CA THR A 4 -9.43 -34.45 -8.95
C THR A 4 -8.89 -35.24 -7.75
N GLU A 5 -7.57 -35.43 -7.63
CA GLU A 5 -6.96 -36.20 -6.52
C GLU A 5 -6.37 -35.33 -5.40
N GLY A 6 -6.46 -34.00 -5.51
CA GLY A 6 -6.04 -33.08 -4.44
C GLY A 6 -7.16 -32.64 -3.47
N LYS A 7 -8.43 -32.93 -3.78
CA LYS A 7 -9.59 -32.36 -3.06
C LYS A 7 -9.71 -32.82 -1.59
N ASN A 8 -9.11 -33.95 -1.22
CA ASN A 8 -9.26 -34.56 0.11
C ASN A 8 -8.21 -34.13 1.16
N ASN A 9 -7.21 -33.33 0.80
CA ASN A 9 -6.16 -32.88 1.74
C ASN A 9 -6.20 -31.38 2.08
N MET A 10 -7.20 -30.64 1.59
CA MET A 10 -7.30 -29.19 1.83
C MET A 10 -8.04 -28.90 3.15
N PRO A 11 -7.55 -27.99 4.02
CA PRO A 11 -8.26 -27.61 5.23
C PRO A 11 -9.67 -27.06 4.94
N LYS A 12 -10.58 -27.23 5.91
CA LYS A 12 -12.00 -26.90 5.74
C LYS A 12 -12.25 -25.45 5.30
N ASP A 13 -11.53 -24.50 5.89
CA ASP A 13 -11.71 -23.07 5.58
C ASP A 13 -11.30 -22.75 4.13
N SER A 14 -10.27 -23.43 3.62
CA SER A 14 -9.89 -23.30 2.20
C SER A 14 -10.95 -23.89 1.28
N GLN A 15 -11.59 -25.00 1.65
CA GLN A 15 -12.70 -25.57 0.85
C GLN A 15 -13.88 -24.58 0.77
N ILE A 16 -14.18 -23.88 1.87
CA ILE A 16 -15.24 -22.85 1.90
C ILE A 16 -14.89 -21.69 0.95
N ILE A 17 -13.65 -21.18 1.01
CA ILE A 17 -13.21 -20.10 0.12
C ILE A 17 -13.27 -20.53 -1.35
N VAL A 18 -12.85 -21.76 -1.67
CA VAL A 18 -12.95 -22.30 -3.04
C VAL A 18 -14.40 -22.38 -3.49
N SER A 19 -15.31 -22.89 -2.64
CA SER A 19 -16.74 -22.90 -2.97
C SER A 19 -17.30 -21.51 -3.23
N MET A 20 -16.89 -20.49 -2.46
CA MET A 20 -17.29 -19.11 -2.71
C MET A 20 -16.73 -18.56 -4.03
N MET A 21 -15.48 -18.90 -4.37
CA MET A 21 -14.86 -18.51 -5.64
C MET A 21 -15.57 -19.17 -6.83
N GLU A 22 -15.94 -20.45 -6.71
CA GLU A 22 -16.74 -21.18 -7.69
C GLU A 22 -18.13 -20.53 -7.89
N ASP A 23 -18.82 -20.15 -6.80
CA ASP A 23 -20.10 -19.44 -6.85
C ASP A 23 -20.01 -18.07 -7.56
N LEU A 24 -18.85 -17.42 -7.45
CA LEU A 24 -18.55 -16.16 -8.16
C LEU A 24 -18.09 -16.38 -9.61
N GLY A 25 -17.98 -17.62 -10.07
CA GLY A 25 -17.52 -17.98 -11.41
C GLY A 25 -16.01 -17.87 -11.62
N ILE A 26 -15.22 -17.83 -10.54
CA ILE A 26 -13.76 -17.79 -10.59
C ILE A 26 -13.24 -19.22 -10.63
N VAL A 27 -12.85 -19.69 -11.81
CA VAL A 27 -12.41 -21.08 -12.05
C VAL A 27 -10.88 -21.21 -12.02
N GLU A 28 -10.15 -20.15 -12.34
CA GLU A 28 -8.69 -20.14 -12.38
C GLU A 28 -8.13 -19.12 -11.36
N TYR A 29 -7.31 -19.59 -10.43
CA TYR A 29 -6.63 -18.76 -9.44
C TYR A 29 -5.31 -19.43 -9.01
N ASP A 30 -4.37 -18.62 -8.54
CA ASP A 30 -3.12 -19.13 -7.93
C ASP A 30 -3.40 -19.60 -6.49
N GLN A 31 -2.75 -20.68 -6.07
CA GLN A 31 -2.78 -21.16 -4.69
C GLN A 31 -2.43 -20.07 -3.66
N GLN A 32 -1.56 -19.11 -4.01
CA GLN A 32 -1.21 -17.99 -3.14
C GLN A 32 -2.42 -17.11 -2.78
N VAL A 33 -3.43 -17.03 -3.67
CA VAL A 33 -4.67 -16.27 -3.43
C VAL A 33 -5.45 -16.89 -2.26
N LEU A 34 -5.55 -18.22 -2.21
CA LEU A 34 -6.20 -18.91 -1.08
C LEU A 34 -5.48 -18.63 0.24
N ASN A 35 -4.14 -18.69 0.23
CA ASN A 35 -3.35 -18.39 1.43
C ASN A 35 -3.57 -16.96 1.91
N HIS A 36 -3.64 -16.00 0.98
CA HIS A 36 -3.90 -14.60 1.30
C HIS A 36 -5.32 -14.40 1.87
N PHE A 37 -6.33 -15.07 1.32
CA PHE A 37 -7.68 -15.02 1.87
C PHE A 37 -7.74 -15.59 3.29
N LEU A 38 -7.05 -16.70 3.57
CA LEU A 38 -7.01 -17.27 4.92
C LEU A 38 -6.35 -16.31 5.91
N GLU A 39 -5.20 -15.73 5.55
CA GLU A 39 -4.49 -14.75 6.37
C GLU A 39 -5.33 -13.50 6.61
N PHE A 40 -5.97 -12.99 5.56
CA PHE A 40 -6.87 -11.84 5.64
C PHE A 40 -8.04 -12.12 6.58
N ASN A 41 -8.73 -13.25 6.43
CA ASN A 41 -9.86 -13.61 7.29
C ASN A 41 -9.42 -13.69 8.76
N TYR A 42 -8.31 -14.36 9.03
CA TYR A 42 -7.77 -14.46 10.39
C TYR A 42 -7.45 -13.07 10.97
N ARG A 43 -6.66 -12.26 10.27
CA ARG A 43 -6.26 -10.92 10.75
C ARG A 43 -7.47 -10.00 10.93
N TYR A 44 -8.39 -9.99 9.97
CA TYR A 44 -9.58 -9.15 10.01
C TYR A 44 -10.48 -9.53 11.19
N THR A 45 -10.79 -10.81 11.36
CA THR A 45 -11.64 -11.28 12.46
C THR A 45 -10.98 -11.08 13.82
N THR A 46 -9.67 -11.33 13.95
CA THR A 46 -8.95 -11.08 15.20
C THR A 46 -8.99 -9.60 15.58
N GLN A 47 -8.64 -8.70 14.64
CA GLN A 47 -8.69 -7.26 14.92
C GLN A 47 -10.10 -6.80 15.28
N LEU A 48 -11.11 -7.27 14.55
CA LEU A 48 -12.50 -6.93 14.81
C LEU A 48 -12.96 -7.37 16.21
N LEU A 49 -12.55 -8.56 16.66
CA LEU A 49 -12.86 -9.07 17.99
C LEU A 49 -12.10 -8.34 19.09
N GLU A 50 -10.88 -7.88 18.84
CA GLU A 50 -10.12 -7.02 19.76
C GLU A 50 -10.82 -5.68 19.96
N ASP A 51 -11.30 -5.06 18.88
CA ASP A 51 -12.07 -3.81 18.93
C ASP A 51 -13.40 -4.00 19.68
N ALA A 52 -14.14 -5.07 19.37
CA ALA A 52 -15.38 -5.41 20.08
C ALA A 52 -15.15 -5.65 21.59
N LYS A 53 -14.04 -6.29 21.95
CA LYS A 53 -13.64 -6.48 23.36
C LYS A 53 -13.32 -5.15 24.03
N ALA A 54 -12.63 -4.23 23.35
CA ALA A 54 -12.37 -2.89 23.87
C ALA A 54 -13.67 -2.09 24.10
N LEU A 55 -14.65 -2.21 23.19
CA LEU A 55 -15.97 -1.62 23.33
C LEU A 55 -16.76 -2.21 24.51
N SER A 56 -16.78 -3.54 24.65
CA SER A 56 -17.39 -4.23 25.80
C SER A 56 -16.78 -3.79 27.13
N ASN A 57 -15.45 -3.68 27.20
CA ASN A 57 -14.73 -3.22 28.39
C ASN A 57 -15.09 -1.77 28.75
N SER A 58 -15.26 -0.91 27.73
CA SER A 58 -15.67 0.48 27.90
C SER A 58 -17.09 0.59 28.46
N ALA A 59 -17.97 -0.35 28.09
CA ALA A 59 -19.31 -0.52 28.64
C ALA A 59 -19.36 -1.28 29.99
N LYS A 60 -18.19 -1.66 30.56
CA LYS A 60 -18.04 -2.45 31.81
C LYS A 60 -18.78 -3.80 31.77
N LYS A 61 -18.98 -4.36 30.59
CA LYS A 61 -19.55 -5.70 30.41
C LYS A 61 -18.46 -6.75 30.61
N LYS A 62 -18.84 -7.93 31.11
CA LYS A 62 -17.91 -9.06 31.33
C LYS A 62 -17.70 -9.90 30.06
N ASN A 63 -18.69 -9.93 29.19
CA ASN A 63 -18.72 -10.71 27.96
C ASN A 63 -19.01 -9.78 26.78
N VAL A 64 -18.48 -10.13 25.61
CA VAL A 64 -18.74 -9.42 24.35
C VAL A 64 -20.10 -9.81 23.81
N ASP A 65 -20.95 -8.83 23.53
CA ASP A 65 -22.28 -9.02 22.96
C ASP A 65 -22.28 -8.80 21.44
N ALA A 66 -23.36 -9.23 20.77
CA ALA A 66 -23.54 -9.01 19.33
C ALA A 66 -23.56 -7.52 18.95
N ASP A 67 -24.02 -6.64 19.84
CA ASP A 67 -24.05 -5.20 19.59
C ASP A 67 -22.64 -4.58 19.63
N ASP A 68 -21.74 -5.12 20.45
CA ASP A 68 -20.34 -4.67 20.50
C ASP A 68 -19.61 -5.03 19.20
N VAL A 69 -19.90 -6.21 18.63
CA VAL A 69 -19.37 -6.63 17.32
C VAL A 69 -19.95 -5.78 16.18
N LYS A 70 -21.26 -5.49 16.18
CA LYS A 70 -21.87 -4.61 15.17
C LYS A 70 -21.25 -3.21 15.19
N LEU A 71 -21.03 -2.66 16.38
CA LEU A 71 -20.39 -1.36 16.53
C LEU A 71 -18.94 -1.38 16.03
N ALA A 72 -18.18 -2.43 16.37
CA ALA A 72 -16.83 -2.60 15.84
C ALA A 72 -16.79 -2.65 14.30
N ILE A 73 -17.73 -3.38 13.66
CA ILE A 73 -17.83 -3.44 12.19
C ILE A 73 -18.07 -2.04 11.61
N GLN A 74 -18.99 -1.28 12.19
CA GLN A 74 -19.31 0.08 11.73
C GLN A 74 -18.09 0.99 11.80
N MET A 75 -17.30 0.91 12.88
CA MET A 75 -16.09 1.71 13.05
C MET A 75 -15.02 1.38 11.99
N VAL A 76 -14.88 0.12 11.61
CA VAL A 76 -13.90 -0.31 10.59
C VAL A 76 -14.36 0.06 9.18
N GLN A 77 -15.67 0.02 8.92
CA GLN A 77 -16.26 0.28 7.61
C GLN A 77 -15.92 1.69 7.10
N ASP A 78 -15.91 2.68 7.98
CA ASP A 78 -15.63 4.08 7.63
C ASP A 78 -14.19 4.30 7.13
N GLY A 79 -13.24 3.45 7.51
CA GLY A 79 -11.82 3.59 7.14
C GLY A 79 -11.35 2.69 6.00
N VAL A 80 -11.89 1.47 5.89
CA VAL A 80 -11.35 0.43 5.00
C VAL A 80 -12.16 0.25 3.72
N PHE A 81 -13.47 0.53 3.77
CA PHE A 81 -14.38 0.29 2.65
C PHE A 81 -15.05 1.59 2.19
N PRO A 82 -14.30 2.51 1.55
CA PRO A 82 -14.92 3.68 0.97
C PRO A 82 -15.88 3.24 -0.13
N GLY A 83 -17.18 3.37 0.14
CA GLY A 83 -18.19 3.24 -0.89
C GLY A 83 -18.01 4.33 -1.95
N PRO A 84 -18.56 4.12 -3.17
CA PRO A 84 -18.55 5.16 -4.18
C PRO A 84 -19.23 6.42 -3.61
N PRO A 85 -18.64 7.62 -3.80
CA PRO A 85 -19.19 8.85 -3.24
C PRO A 85 -20.63 9.08 -3.74
N PRO A 86 -21.54 9.59 -2.89
CA PRO A 86 -22.92 9.77 -3.27
C PRO A 86 -23.06 10.67 -4.51
N ARG A 87 -23.94 10.28 -5.44
CA ARG A 87 -24.18 11.02 -6.70
C ARG A 87 -24.47 12.50 -6.49
N LYS A 88 -25.18 12.85 -5.41
CA LYS A 88 -25.49 14.25 -5.06
C LYS A 88 -24.22 15.07 -4.85
N VAL A 89 -23.23 14.53 -4.13
CA VAL A 89 -21.94 15.20 -3.86
C VAL A 89 -21.17 15.43 -5.16
N LEU A 90 -21.12 14.42 -6.03
CA LEU A 90 -20.47 14.56 -7.35
C LEU A 90 -21.20 15.58 -8.23
N THR A 91 -22.53 15.60 -8.19
CA THR A 91 -23.35 16.53 -8.99
C THR A 91 -23.16 17.97 -8.53
N THR A 92 -23.12 18.23 -7.22
CA THR A 92 -22.86 19.57 -6.68
C THR A 92 -21.46 20.06 -7.04
N ALA A 93 -20.45 19.21 -6.93
CA ALA A 93 -19.08 19.54 -7.33
C ALA A 93 -18.99 19.80 -8.85
N ALA A 94 -19.66 18.99 -9.67
CA ALA A 94 -19.70 19.18 -11.11
C ALA A 94 -20.37 20.51 -11.48
N ILE A 95 -21.49 20.87 -10.85
CA ILE A 95 -22.14 22.16 -11.08
C ILE A 95 -21.19 23.30 -10.72
N GLU A 96 -20.47 23.21 -9.60
CA GLU A 96 -19.54 24.25 -9.17
C GLU A 96 -18.36 24.42 -10.13
N VAL A 97 -17.71 23.31 -10.54
CA VAL A 97 -16.60 23.33 -11.50
C VAL A 97 -17.06 23.83 -12.87
N ASN A 98 -18.24 23.38 -13.33
CA ASN A 98 -18.77 23.72 -14.64
C ASN A 98 -19.36 25.14 -14.72
N LYS A 99 -19.39 25.91 -13.61
CA LYS A 99 -19.72 27.35 -13.66
C LYS A 99 -18.64 28.15 -14.39
N MET A 100 -17.39 27.68 -14.35
CA MET A 100 -16.30 28.36 -15.05
C MET A 100 -16.37 28.02 -16.53
N PRO A 101 -16.54 29.02 -17.43
CA PRO A 101 -16.54 28.76 -18.85
C PRO A 101 -15.16 28.25 -19.28
N LEU A 102 -15.15 27.44 -20.33
CA LEU A 102 -13.90 26.90 -20.89
C LEU A 102 -12.97 28.05 -21.31
N PRO A 103 -11.65 27.91 -21.10
CA PRO A 103 -10.68 28.85 -21.63
C PRO A 103 -10.82 28.97 -23.15
N PRO A 104 -10.66 30.18 -23.73
CA PRO A 104 -10.81 30.38 -25.17
C PRO A 104 -9.84 29.51 -25.97
N GLN A 105 -10.40 28.75 -26.92
CA GLN A 105 -9.65 27.87 -27.83
C GLN A 105 -8.83 28.75 -28.79
N ARG A 106 -7.50 28.59 -28.82
CA ARG A 106 -6.64 29.24 -29.83
C ARG A 106 -6.39 28.25 -30.96
N HIS A 107 -6.42 28.70 -32.21
CA HIS A 107 -6.21 27.88 -33.42
C HIS A 107 -4.78 27.33 -33.61
N ALA A 108 -3.88 27.55 -32.65
CA ALA A 108 -2.54 26.99 -32.70
C ALA A 108 -2.62 25.51 -32.34
N SER A 109 -2.27 24.64 -33.28
CA SER A 109 -2.18 23.17 -33.14
C SER A 109 -1.02 22.71 -32.24
N GLN A 110 -0.63 23.50 -31.25
CA GLN A 110 0.50 23.23 -30.36
C GLN A 110 0.01 22.85 -28.96
N LEU A 111 0.70 21.88 -28.34
CA LEU A 111 0.48 21.47 -26.96
C LEU A 111 0.81 22.64 -26.02
N ARG A 112 -0.18 23.12 -25.25
CA ARG A 112 0.06 24.14 -24.23
C ARG A 112 0.70 23.52 -23.00
N ILE A 113 1.96 23.86 -22.77
CA ILE A 113 2.61 23.70 -21.46
C ILE A 113 2.22 24.91 -20.63
N SER A 114 1.82 24.71 -19.38
CA SER A 114 1.61 25.82 -18.44
C SER A 114 2.88 26.67 -18.37
N HIS A 115 2.78 27.96 -18.69
CA HIS A 115 3.94 28.87 -18.74
C HIS A 115 4.65 29.03 -17.39
N ASP A 116 3.96 28.72 -16.28
CA ASP A 116 4.45 28.99 -14.91
C ASP A 116 4.25 27.80 -13.93
N SER A 117 3.96 26.59 -14.43
CA SER A 117 3.93 25.38 -13.60
C SER A 117 5.33 24.75 -13.54
N PRO A 118 5.77 24.16 -12.41
CA PRO A 118 6.96 23.33 -12.39
C PRO A 118 6.75 22.14 -13.34
N ASN A 119 7.28 22.25 -14.56
CA ASN A 119 7.39 21.09 -15.43
C ASN A 119 8.34 20.11 -14.75
N SER A 120 7.81 18.99 -14.25
CA SER A 120 8.56 17.94 -13.52
C SER A 120 9.77 17.40 -14.28
N VAL A 121 9.87 17.72 -15.58
CA VAL A 121 10.98 17.43 -16.48
C VAL A 121 12.29 18.14 -16.08
N LYS A 122 12.26 19.18 -15.23
CA LYS A 122 13.46 19.92 -14.78
C LYS A 122 13.79 19.77 -13.29
N THR A 123 13.39 18.69 -12.63
CA THR A 123 13.81 18.45 -11.25
C THR A 123 15.29 18.06 -11.21
N LYS A 124 16.15 18.92 -10.64
CA LYS A 124 17.59 18.67 -10.47
C LYS A 124 17.82 17.77 -9.24
N TYR A 125 17.71 16.46 -9.38
CA TYR A 125 18.11 15.53 -8.32
C TYR A 125 19.66 15.51 -8.20
N ARG A 126 20.19 15.80 -7.01
CA ARG A 126 21.62 15.64 -6.71
C ARG A 126 21.78 14.57 -5.64
N LEU A 127 22.37 13.45 -6.00
CA LEU A 127 22.70 12.38 -5.06
C LEU A 127 23.65 12.94 -3.99
N ARG A 128 23.21 12.90 -2.73
CA ARG A 128 24.05 13.19 -1.57
C ARG A 128 24.52 11.83 -1.05
N TYR A 129 25.82 11.56 -1.16
CA TYR A 129 26.41 10.51 -0.35
C TYR A 129 26.55 11.06 1.07
N GLU A 130 25.88 10.43 2.03
CA GLU A 130 26.27 10.59 3.43
C GLU A 130 27.63 9.91 3.56
N SER A 131 28.68 10.71 3.69
CA SER A 131 29.93 10.21 4.24
C SER A 131 29.63 9.65 5.64
N PRO A 132 30.05 8.42 5.97
CA PRO A 132 29.79 7.84 7.27
C PRO A 132 30.27 8.81 8.35
N VAL A 133 29.37 9.11 9.29
CA VAL A 133 29.67 9.90 10.47
C VAL A 133 30.68 9.11 11.30
N CYS A 134 31.98 9.37 11.12
CA CYS A 134 32.98 9.04 12.11
C CYS A 134 33.01 10.19 13.12
N SER A 135 32.40 9.96 14.28
CA SER A 135 32.61 10.79 15.47
C SER A 135 34.10 10.84 15.81
N GLY A 136 34.63 12.05 15.81
CA GLY A 136 35.92 12.53 16.30
C GLY A 136 37.00 11.52 16.68
N GLU A 137 38.13 11.58 15.98
CA GLU A 137 39.43 11.91 16.58
C GLU A 137 40.44 12.29 15.47
N ASN A 138 41.29 13.27 15.77
CA ASN A 138 42.22 13.92 14.84
C ASN A 138 43.11 12.91 14.09
N MET A 139 43.20 13.02 12.76
CA MET A 139 44.26 12.36 11.98
C MET A 139 45.07 13.37 11.18
N PRO A 140 46.41 13.17 11.07
CA PRO A 140 47.35 14.22 10.71
C PRO A 140 47.33 14.51 9.20
N LYS A 141 47.67 15.75 8.88
CA LYS A 141 47.82 16.26 7.51
C LYS A 141 49.02 15.60 6.81
N ASP A 142 48.81 15.33 5.52
CA ASP A 142 49.79 15.20 4.45
C ASP A 142 50.81 14.05 4.50
N ASN A 143 50.54 12.98 3.75
CA ASN A 143 51.44 12.53 2.69
C ASN A 143 50.67 11.76 1.61
N LYS A 144 50.92 12.12 0.35
CA LYS A 144 50.29 11.47 -0.82
C LYS A 144 50.99 10.14 -1.07
N THR A 145 50.52 9.05 -0.47
CA THR A 145 50.85 7.71 -0.95
C THR A 145 49.86 7.36 -2.06
N THR A 146 50.34 7.37 -3.29
CA THR A 146 49.50 7.05 -4.45
C THR A 146 49.31 5.52 -4.50
N ALA A 147 48.09 5.05 -4.77
CA ALA A 147 47.76 3.62 -4.81
C ALA A 147 48.67 2.78 -5.74
N ALA A 148 49.33 3.42 -6.70
CA ALA A 148 50.35 2.81 -7.55
C ALA A 148 51.58 2.30 -6.76
N GLU A 149 52.02 3.00 -5.70
CA GLU A 149 53.14 2.56 -4.86
C GLU A 149 52.76 1.33 -4.02
N MET A 150 51.53 1.28 -3.51
CA MET A 150 51.03 0.12 -2.75
C MET A 150 50.96 -1.16 -3.58
N LEU A 151 50.59 -1.04 -4.86
CA LEU A 151 50.51 -2.17 -5.80
C LEU A 151 51.88 -2.66 -6.29
N ALA A 152 52.88 -1.77 -6.36
CA ALA A 152 54.24 -2.14 -6.72
C ALA A 152 54.92 -2.95 -5.62
N GLU A 153 54.68 -2.60 -4.36
CA GLU A 153 55.33 -3.27 -3.22
C GLU A 153 54.78 -4.68 -2.94
N SER A 154 53.52 -4.94 -3.30
CA SER A 154 52.93 -6.29 -3.20
C SER A 154 53.48 -7.30 -4.21
N ARG A 155 54.27 -6.87 -5.20
CA ARG A 155 54.92 -7.78 -6.18
C ARG A 155 56.35 -8.18 -5.78
N ARG A 156 56.85 -7.69 -4.64
CA ARG A 156 58.17 -8.04 -4.10
C ARG A 156 58.14 -9.10 -2.99
N LEU A 157 56.94 -9.58 -2.64
CA LEU A 157 56.73 -10.79 -1.84
C LEU A 157 56.24 -11.92 -2.77
#